data_AF-A0ABD5H8R3-F1
#
_entry.id   AF-A0ABD5H8R3-F1
#
_cell.length_a   1.000
_cell.length_b   1.000
_cell.length_c   1.000
_cell.angle_alpha   90.00
_cell.angle_beta   90.00
_cell.angle_gamma   90.00
#
_symmetry.space_group_name_H-M   'P 1'
#
loop_
_entity.id
_entity.type
_entity.pdbx_description
1 polymer ?
#
loop_
_entity_poly.entity_id
_entity_poly.type
_entity_poly.pdbx_seq_one_letter_code
_entity_poly.pdbx_strand_id
1 'polypeptide(L)'
;MQDADVVVLDLCRGAEFVCHPELLNRKPGLLIGLVARQNQRGRGALPLCLEEIVFVGRDEKISQVMAKIKLSWILVPPAAEQKSVLRCERCPQRRLSPQQRIIAAAIYQGLTVNAIARELSLCNKTVFAHKRLIMSKFHLRNDLDLLLFLRYLNSAKGHS
;
A
#
# COMPACT_ATOMS: atom_id res chain seq x y z
N MET A 1 -2.70 -13.87 -11.66
CA MET A 1 -1.32 -13.53 -11.24
C MET A 1 -0.42 -14.76 -11.05
N GLN A 2 -0.95 -15.99 -10.94
CA GLN A 2 -0.14 -17.15 -10.56
C GLN A 2 0.97 -17.51 -11.56
N ASP A 3 0.79 -17.25 -12.86
CA ASP A 3 1.76 -17.60 -13.90
C ASP A 3 2.51 -16.40 -14.53
N ALA A 4 2.44 -15.21 -13.92
CA ALA A 4 3.08 -14.02 -14.46
C ALA A 4 4.57 -13.93 -14.07
N ASP A 5 5.46 -13.75 -15.04
CA ASP A 5 6.89 -13.50 -14.81
C ASP A 5 7.17 -12.04 -14.37
N VAL A 6 6.25 -11.13 -14.69
CA VAL A 6 6.30 -9.72 -14.30
C VAL A 6 4.94 -9.30 -13.76
N VAL A 7 4.93 -8.71 -12.57
CA VAL A 7 3.74 -8.11 -11.95
C VAL A 7 3.99 -6.63 -11.73
N VAL A 8 3.06 -5.80 -12.20
CA VAL A 8 3.11 -4.35 -12.03
C VAL A 8 1.92 -3.91 -11.17
N LEU A 9 2.19 -3.24 -10.06
CA LEU A 9 1.20 -2.67 -9.16
C LEU A 9 1.20 -1.15 -9.27
N ASP A 10 0.02 -0.53 -9.35
CA ASP A 10 -0.14 0.91 -9.19
C ASP A 10 -0.37 1.25 -7.71
N LEU A 11 0.60 1.91 -7.08
CA LEU A 11 0.63 2.16 -5.65
C LEU A 11 0.48 3.65 -5.38
N CYS A 12 -0.67 4.03 -4.80
CA CYS A 12 -0.81 5.35 -4.18
C CYS A 12 0.00 5.42 -2.88
N ARG A 13 0.29 6.63 -2.39
CA ARG A 13 1.03 6.76 -1.12
C ARG A 13 0.26 6.10 0.02
N GLY A 14 0.96 5.31 0.83
CA GLY A 14 0.40 4.52 1.92
C GLY A 14 0.15 3.06 1.53
N ALA A 15 -0.05 2.75 0.25
CA ALA A 15 -0.30 1.39 -0.23
C ALA A 15 0.92 0.47 -0.07
N GLU A 16 2.13 1.05 -0.02
CA GLU A 16 3.37 0.31 0.24
C GLU A 16 3.45 -0.28 1.66
N PHE A 17 2.60 0.16 2.59
CA PHE A 17 2.61 -0.29 3.98
C PHE A 17 1.54 -1.32 4.32
N VAL A 18 0.70 -1.70 3.36
CA VAL A 18 -0.36 -2.71 3.55
C VAL A 18 -0.04 -3.97 2.77
N CYS A 19 -0.57 -5.12 3.24
CA CYS A 19 -0.39 -6.37 2.52
C CYS A 19 -1.25 -6.44 1.25
N HIS A 20 -0.75 -7.22 0.29
CA HIS A 20 -1.38 -7.50 -1.00
C HIS A 20 -1.51 -9.03 -1.12
N PRO A 21 -2.57 -9.63 -0.53
CA PRO A 21 -2.73 -11.09 -0.46
C PRO A 21 -2.69 -11.79 -1.82
N GLU A 22 -3.10 -11.11 -2.88
CA GLU A 22 -3.03 -11.56 -4.27
C GLU A 22 -1.60 -11.90 -4.73
N LEU A 23 -0.59 -11.35 -4.06
CA LEU A 23 0.83 -11.63 -4.33
C LEU A 23 1.38 -12.87 -3.61
N LEU A 24 0.63 -13.48 -2.69
CA LEU A 24 1.13 -14.59 -1.86
C LEU A 24 1.41 -15.87 -2.66
N ASN A 25 0.60 -16.11 -3.69
CA ASN A 25 0.66 -17.32 -4.51
C ASN A 25 1.27 -17.03 -5.90
N ARG A 26 1.97 -15.91 -6.08
CA ARG A 26 2.60 -15.58 -7.36
C ARG A 26 3.81 -16.49 -7.60
N LYS A 27 4.06 -16.85 -8.86
CA LYS A 27 5.35 -17.40 -9.28
C LYS A 27 6.48 -16.38 -8.99
N PRO A 28 7.69 -16.84 -8.61
CA PRO A 28 8.86 -15.96 -8.55
C PRO A 28 9.07 -15.23 -9.88
N GLY A 29 9.32 -13.93 -9.80
CA GLY A 29 9.38 -13.04 -10.96
C GLY A 29 9.52 -11.59 -10.52
N LEU A 30 9.62 -10.69 -11.49
CA LEU A 30 9.85 -9.28 -11.24
C LEU A 30 8.57 -8.62 -10.71
N LEU A 31 8.66 -8.02 -9.52
CA LEU A 31 7.58 -7.23 -8.94
C LEU A 31 7.92 -5.74 -9.03
N ILE A 32 7.08 -4.98 -9.73
CA ILE A 32 7.27 -3.54 -9.95
C ILE A 32 6.13 -2.78 -9.28
N GLY A 33 6.48 -1.77 -8.48
CA GLY A 33 5.53 -0.83 -7.89
C GLY A 33 5.63 0.53 -8.58
N LEU A 34 4.63 0.87 -9.39
CA LEU A 34 4.49 2.21 -9.95
C LEU A 34 3.99 3.16 -8.87
N VAL A 35 4.68 4.29 -8.69
CA VAL A 35 4.31 5.35 -7.75
C VAL A 35 4.26 6.69 -8.47
N ALA A 36 3.49 7.66 -7.96
CA ALA A 36 3.28 8.90 -8.69
C ALA A 36 4.58 9.71 -8.90
N ARG A 37 5.54 9.64 -7.97
CA ARG A 37 6.85 10.32 -8.06
C ARG A 37 8.01 9.47 -7.56
N GLN A 38 9.20 9.72 -8.08
CA GLN A 38 10.45 9.15 -7.58
C GLN A 38 10.61 9.48 -6.10
N ASN A 39 11.15 8.52 -5.33
CA ASN A 39 11.35 8.66 -3.88
C ASN A 39 10.06 8.97 -3.08
N GLN A 40 8.87 8.73 -3.66
CA GLN A 40 7.60 8.88 -2.95
C GLN A 40 7.42 7.85 -1.81
N ARG A 41 8.21 6.77 -1.82
CA ARG A 41 8.17 5.75 -0.79
C ARG A 41 8.39 6.37 0.59
N GLY A 42 7.42 6.19 1.47
CA GLY A 42 7.59 6.61 2.86
C GLY A 42 8.68 5.80 3.58
N ARG A 43 9.29 6.38 4.62
CA ARG A 43 10.23 5.65 5.49
C ARG A 43 9.50 4.52 6.25
N GLY A 44 10.09 3.33 6.31
CA GLY A 44 9.57 2.21 7.10
C GLY A 44 9.73 0.86 6.42
N ALA A 45 9.57 -0.19 7.23
CA ALA A 45 9.58 -1.57 6.74
C ALA A 45 8.41 -1.81 5.78
N LEU A 46 8.68 -2.54 4.70
CA LEU A 46 7.64 -3.05 3.82
C LEU A 46 7.07 -4.35 4.40
N PRO A 47 5.80 -4.65 4.13
CA PRO A 47 5.29 -6.01 4.27
C PRO A 47 6.12 -6.98 3.44
N LEU A 48 6.32 -8.21 3.94
CA LEU A 48 7.13 -9.23 3.27
C LEU A 48 6.61 -9.58 1.86
N CYS A 49 5.30 -9.46 1.62
CA CYS A 49 4.72 -9.66 0.28
C CYS A 49 5.22 -8.65 -0.78
N LEU A 50 5.84 -7.55 -0.33
CA LEU A 50 6.44 -6.49 -1.14
C LEU A 50 7.95 -6.36 -0.95
N GLU A 51 8.63 -7.25 -0.22
CA GLU A 51 10.04 -7.06 0.17
C GLU A 51 10.97 -6.79 -1.03
N GLU A 52 10.75 -7.55 -2.11
CA GLU A 52 11.54 -7.50 -3.36
C GLU A 52 10.94 -6.56 -4.43
N ILE A 53 10.05 -5.64 -4.05
CA ILE A 53 9.42 -4.74 -5.03
C ILE A 53 10.39 -3.67 -5.54
N VAL A 54 10.40 -3.49 -6.86
CA VAL A 54 11.12 -2.40 -7.53
C VAL A 54 10.21 -1.20 -7.68
N PHE A 55 10.48 -0.12 -6.94
CA PHE A 55 9.70 1.11 -7.07
C PHE A 55 10.15 1.96 -8.26
N VAL A 56 9.17 2.33 -9.08
CA VAL A 56 9.32 3.18 -10.26
C VAL A 56 8.36 4.36 -10.17
N GLY A 57 8.91 5.57 -10.04
CA GLY A 57 8.17 6.81 -10.15
C GLY A 57 7.75 7.10 -11.59
N ARG A 58 6.54 7.61 -11.78
CA ARG A 58 6.05 8.03 -13.11
C ARG A 58 6.80 9.24 -13.69
N ASP A 59 7.50 9.99 -12.86
CA ASP A 59 8.38 11.10 -13.26
C ASP A 59 9.85 10.67 -13.46
N GLU A 60 10.16 9.37 -13.33
CA GLU A 60 11.51 8.86 -13.58
C GLU A 60 11.84 8.79 -15.08
N LYS A 61 13.08 9.11 -15.43
CA LYS A 61 13.57 8.94 -16.82
C LYS A 61 13.59 7.47 -17.19
N ILE A 62 13.19 7.13 -18.41
CA ILE A 62 13.16 5.75 -18.89
C ILE A 62 14.51 5.04 -18.75
N SER A 63 15.63 5.74 -18.94
CA SER A 63 16.98 5.18 -18.74
C SER A 63 17.22 4.72 -17.30
N GLN A 64 16.73 5.46 -16.31
CA GLN A 64 16.81 5.10 -14.89
C GLN A 64 15.89 3.91 -14.57
N VAL A 65 14.68 3.91 -15.12
CA VAL A 65 13.72 2.81 -14.98
C VAL A 65 14.31 1.51 -15.54
N MET A 66 14.87 1.57 -16.75
CA MET A 66 15.51 0.42 -17.41
C MET A 66 16.71 -0.09 -16.61
N ALA A 67 17.52 0.80 -16.03
CA ALA A 67 18.63 0.39 -15.18
C ALA A 67 18.16 -0.36 -13.93
N LYS A 68 17.13 0.16 -13.23
CA LYS A 68 16.52 -0.52 -12.06
C LYS A 68 15.98 -1.90 -12.43
N ILE A 69 15.19 -1.99 -13.51
CA ILE A 69 14.60 -3.24 -13.97
C ILE A 69 15.68 -4.27 -14.31
N LYS A 70 16.72 -3.88 -15.06
CA LYS A 70 17.83 -4.78 -15.42
C LYS A 70 18.57 -5.31 -14.19
N LEU A 71 18.90 -4.42 -13.25
CA LEU A 71 19.58 -4.81 -12.02
C LEU A 71 18.74 -5.78 -11.20
N SER A 72 17.46 -5.48 -11.01
CA SER A 72 16.56 -6.36 -10.26
C SER A 72 16.33 -7.68 -10.97
N TRP A 73 16.24 -7.71 -12.31
CA TRP A 73 16.07 -8.95 -13.07
C TRP A 73 17.25 -9.92 -12.91
N ILE A 74 18.49 -9.39 -12.87
CA ILE A 74 19.69 -10.21 -12.65
C ILE A 74 19.75 -10.77 -11.23
N LEU A 75 19.23 -10.02 -10.26
CA LEU A 75 19.24 -10.39 -8.84
C LEU A 75 18.09 -11.32 -8.43
N VAL A 76 17.06 -11.51 -9.27
CA VAL A 76 15.99 -12.49 -9.01
C VAL A 76 16.61 -13.88 -8.98
N PRO A 77 16.60 -14.60 -7.84
CA PRO A 77 17.16 -15.93 -7.77
C PRO A 77 16.43 -16.87 -8.73
N PRO A 78 17.14 -17.76 -9.45
CA PRO A 78 16.47 -18.85 -10.16
C PRO A 78 15.62 -19.64 -9.15
N ALA A 79 14.39 -19.96 -9.54
CA ALA A 79 13.26 -20.39 -8.70
C ALA A 79 13.44 -21.63 -7.78
N ALA A 80 14.66 -22.15 -7.63
CA ALA A 80 14.97 -23.42 -6.99
C ALA A 80 15.28 -23.33 -5.48
N GLU A 81 15.68 -22.17 -4.94
CA GLU A 81 16.10 -22.10 -3.53
C GLU A 81 15.13 -21.25 -2.68
N GLN A 82 14.33 -21.98 -1.92
CA GLN A 82 13.48 -21.55 -0.81
C GLN A 82 12.24 -20.72 -1.20
N LYS A 83 11.19 -21.47 -1.58
CA LYS A 83 9.79 -21.06 -1.35
C LYS A 83 9.57 -20.88 0.15
N SER A 84 9.95 -19.73 0.71
CA SER A 84 9.24 -19.29 1.91
C SER A 84 7.81 -19.02 1.44
N VAL A 85 6.86 -19.84 1.92
CA VAL A 85 5.45 -19.54 1.71
C VAL A 85 5.22 -18.19 2.36
N LEU A 86 5.13 -17.13 1.54
CA LEU A 86 4.86 -15.80 2.03
C LEU A 86 3.52 -15.86 2.76
N ARG A 87 3.51 -15.46 4.03
CA ARG A 87 2.28 -15.39 4.83
C ARG A 87 2.06 -13.95 5.26
N CYS A 88 1.02 -13.32 4.73
CA CYS A 88 0.63 -11.96 5.16
C CYS A 88 0.16 -11.88 6.62
N GLU A 89 -0.10 -13.03 7.25
CA GLU A 89 -0.46 -13.15 8.67
C GLU A 89 0.59 -12.55 9.60
N ARG A 90 1.88 -12.73 9.29
CA ARG A 90 3.02 -12.24 10.10
C ARG A 90 3.78 -11.09 9.45
N CYS A 91 3.26 -10.51 8.37
CA CYS A 91 3.90 -9.36 7.75
C CYS A 91 3.90 -8.15 8.70
N PRO A 92 4.98 -7.34 8.72
CA PRO A 92 5.03 -6.07 9.45
C PRO A 92 4.20 -4.97 8.75
N GLN A 93 2.96 -5.30 8.37
CA GLN A 93 2.04 -4.39 7.70
C GLN A 93 1.41 -3.40 8.70
N ARG A 94 1.15 -2.19 8.24
CA ARG A 94 0.41 -1.19 9.00
C ARG A 94 -1.08 -1.47 8.86
N ARG A 95 -1.79 -1.52 9.99
CA ARG A 95 -3.24 -1.73 10.02
C ARG A 95 -3.95 -0.55 10.67
N LEU A 96 -5.15 -0.25 10.16
CA LEU A 96 -6.10 0.62 10.83
C LEU A 96 -6.63 -0.09 12.09
N SER A 97 -6.70 0.60 13.22
CA SER A 97 -7.45 0.08 14.38
C SER A 97 -8.95 -0.02 14.05
N PRO A 98 -9.76 -0.78 14.82
CA PRO A 98 -11.20 -0.88 14.58
C PRO A 98 -11.88 0.49 14.47
N GLN A 99 -11.59 1.41 15.39
CA GLN A 99 -12.11 2.78 15.35
C GLN A 99 -11.65 3.56 14.11
N GLN A 100 -10.38 3.42 13.74
CA GLN A 100 -9.84 4.05 12.54
C GLN A 100 -10.49 3.50 11.26
N ARG A 101 -10.88 2.22 11.21
CA ARG A 101 -11.60 1.62 10.07
C ARG A 101 -12.99 2.21 9.90
N ILE A 102 -13.72 2.40 11.01
CA ILE A 102 -15.06 3.01 10.99
C ILE A 102 -14.97 4.45 10.48
N ILE A 103 -14.08 5.26 11.07
CA ILE A 103 -13.87 6.65 10.66
C ILE A 103 -13.38 6.74 9.21
N ALA A 104 -12.45 5.87 8.79
CA ALA A 104 -11.98 5.79 7.41
C ALA A 104 -13.10 5.47 6.42
N ALA A 105 -13.98 4.52 6.75
CA ALA A 105 -15.12 4.18 5.89
C ALA A 105 -16.08 5.37 5.73
N ALA A 106 -16.39 6.08 6.83
CA ALA A 106 -17.25 7.26 6.79
C ALA A 106 -16.62 8.42 6.00
N ILE A 107 -15.30 8.66 6.16
CA ILE A 107 -14.57 9.64 5.34
C ILE A 107 -14.65 9.27 3.85
N TYR A 108 -14.47 7.99 3.51
CA TYR A 108 -14.53 7.52 2.12
C TYR A 108 -15.93 7.67 1.51
N GLN A 109 -16.98 7.55 2.31
CA GLN A 109 -18.38 7.83 1.92
C GLN A 109 -18.69 9.33 1.79
N GLY A 110 -17.73 10.21 2.08
CA GLY A 110 -17.88 11.66 1.96
C GLY A 110 -18.47 12.35 3.19
N LEU A 111 -18.58 11.66 4.32
CA LEU A 111 -19.08 12.28 5.55
C LEU A 111 -18.09 13.31 6.09
N THR A 112 -18.63 14.44 6.55
CA THR A 112 -17.84 15.49 7.21
C THR A 112 -17.43 15.06 8.62
N VAL A 113 -16.41 15.69 9.18
CA VAL A 113 -15.97 15.45 10.57
C VAL A 113 -17.13 15.59 11.57
N ASN A 114 -17.99 16.60 11.37
CA ASN A 114 -19.16 16.84 12.21
C ASN A 114 -20.20 15.73 12.08
N ALA A 115 -20.45 15.23 10.86
CA ALA A 115 -21.38 14.13 10.63
C ALA A 115 -20.88 12.84 11.30
N ILE A 116 -19.59 12.52 11.15
CA ILE A 116 -18.96 11.35 11.76
C ILE A 116 -18.99 11.45 13.29
N ALA A 117 -18.67 12.63 13.84
CA ALA A 117 -18.69 12.87 15.27
C ALA A 117 -20.09 12.61 15.85
N ARG A 118 -21.14 13.10 15.17
CA ARG A 118 -22.52 12.87 15.57
C ARG A 118 -22.93 11.39 15.46
N GLU A 119 -22.61 10.72 14.35
CA GLU A 119 -22.97 9.31 14.15
C GLU A 119 -22.28 8.36 15.14
N LEU A 120 -21.04 8.66 15.51
CA LEU A 120 -20.25 7.83 16.41
C LEU A 120 -20.32 8.28 17.88
N SER A 121 -21.14 9.28 18.20
CA SER A 121 -21.21 9.90 19.54
C SER A 121 -19.83 10.30 20.08
N LEU A 122 -18.99 10.88 19.21
CA LEU A 122 -17.65 11.39 19.52
C LEU A 122 -17.63 12.91 19.46
N CYS A 123 -16.61 13.53 20.07
CA CYS A 123 -16.33 14.93 19.79
C CYS A 123 -15.54 15.08 18.46
N ASN A 124 -15.71 16.22 17.79
CA ASN A 124 -14.99 16.55 16.56
C ASN A 124 -13.46 16.42 16.69
N LYS A 125 -12.91 16.76 17.86
CA LYS A 125 -11.48 16.64 18.14
C LYS A 125 -11.01 15.18 18.06
N THR A 126 -11.80 14.23 18.55
CA THR A 126 -11.48 12.80 18.49
C THR A 126 -11.48 12.29 17.05
N VAL A 127 -12.47 12.69 16.23
CA VAL A 127 -12.51 12.32 14.81
C VAL A 127 -11.30 12.91 14.06
N PHE A 128 -10.97 14.17 14.31
CA PHE A 128 -9.80 14.82 13.72
C PHE A 128 -8.49 14.14 14.13
N ALA A 129 -8.35 13.80 15.41
CA ALA A 129 -7.19 13.08 15.92
C ALA A 129 -7.05 11.71 15.24
N HIS A 130 -8.12 10.94 15.09
CA HIS A 130 -8.07 9.67 14.35
C HIS A 130 -7.70 9.88 12.88
N LYS A 131 -8.29 10.86 12.18
CA LYS A 131 -7.90 11.21 10.80
C LYS A 131 -6.41 11.51 10.70
N ARG A 132 -5.87 12.34 11.59
CA ARG A 132 -4.44 12.68 11.64
C ARG A 132 -3.56 11.47 11.96
N LEU A 133 -3.99 10.59 12.86
CA LEU A 133 -3.27 9.35 13.17
C LEU A 133 -3.24 8.39 11.98
N ILE A 134 -4.32 8.28 11.21
CA ILE A 134 -4.35 7.50 9.97
C ILE A 134 -3.35 8.08 8.98
N MET A 135 -3.42 9.39 8.76
CA MET A 135 -2.51 10.08 7.85
C MET A 135 -1.05 9.88 8.26
N SER A 136 -0.70 10.13 9.52
CA SER A 136 0.65 9.88 10.04
C SER A 136 1.07 8.41 9.88
N LYS A 137 0.20 7.47 10.25
CA LYS A 137 0.47 6.03 10.15
C LYS A 137 0.75 5.58 8.72
N PHE A 138 0.18 6.19 7.69
CA PHE A 138 0.43 5.81 6.29
C PHE A 138 1.23 6.85 5.51
N HIS A 139 1.90 7.76 6.23
CA HIS A 139 2.71 8.85 5.67
C HIS A 139 1.93 9.74 4.71
N LEU A 140 0.64 9.95 4.95
CA LEU A 140 -0.23 10.75 4.12
C LEU A 140 -0.06 12.26 4.42
N ARG A 141 0.38 13.03 3.43
CA ARG A 141 0.58 14.48 3.37
C ARG A 141 -0.71 15.30 3.40
N ASN A 142 -1.76 14.88 2.69
CA ASN A 142 -2.96 15.69 2.50
C ASN A 142 -4.24 14.83 2.33
N ASP A 143 -5.38 15.50 2.22
CA ASP A 143 -6.69 14.85 2.13
C ASP A 143 -6.91 14.11 0.80
N LEU A 144 -6.30 14.58 -0.30
CA LEU A 144 -6.34 13.86 -1.58
C LEU A 144 -5.70 12.48 -1.45
N ASP A 145 -4.52 12.41 -0.83
CA ASP A 145 -3.87 11.13 -0.61
C ASP A 145 -4.60 10.24 0.40
N LEU A 146 -5.25 10.83 1.39
CA LEU A 146 -6.16 10.07 2.25
C LEU A 146 -7.27 9.43 1.42
N LEU A 147 -7.95 10.19 0.57
CA LEU A 147 -9.01 9.65 -0.28
C LEU A 147 -8.51 8.58 -1.26
N LEU A 148 -7.37 8.80 -1.91
CA LEU A 148 -6.76 7.80 -2.82
C LEU A 148 -6.39 6.52 -2.07
N PHE A 149 -5.80 6.64 -0.88
CA PHE A 149 -5.46 5.49 -0.03
C PHE A 149 -6.70 4.74 0.46
N LEU A 150 -7.76 5.45 0.85
CA LEU A 150 -9.02 4.83 1.26
C LEU A 150 -9.70 4.13 0.08
N ARG A 151 -9.67 4.73 -1.12
CA ARG A 151 -10.13 4.07 -2.35
C ARG A 151 -9.33 2.79 -2.63
N TYR A 152 -8.01 2.85 -2.48
CA TYR A 152 -7.12 1.69 -2.63
C TYR A 152 -7.54 0.54 -1.70
N LEU A 153 -7.71 0.83 -0.40
CA LEU A 153 -8.12 -0.16 0.60
C LEU A 153 -9.49 -0.77 0.34
N ASN A 154 -10.42 -0.04 -0.27
CA ASN A 154 -11.75 -0.57 -0.60
C ASN A 154 -11.74 -1.39 -1.89
N SER A 155 -10.90 -1.02 -2.86
CA SER A 155 -10.73 -1.80 -4.10
C SER A 155 -10.04 -3.15 -3.83
N ALA A 156 -9.05 -3.16 -2.93
CA ALA A 156 -8.34 -4.38 -2.54
C ALA A 156 -9.20 -5.39 -1.75
N LYS A 157 -10.29 -4.94 -1.10
CA LYS A 157 -11.23 -5.83 -0.39
C LYS A 157 -12.19 -6.58 -1.32
N GLY A 158 -12.27 -6.22 -2.60
CA GLY A 158 -13.15 -6.87 -3.58
C GLY A 158 -12.66 -8.23 -4.11
N HIS A 159 -11.53 -8.73 -3.61
CA HIS A 159 -10.89 -9.97 -4.08
C HIS A 159 -10.60 -10.98 -2.95
N SER A 160 -11.29 -10.87 -1.81
CA SER A 160 -11.29 -11.87 -0.74
C SER A 160 -12.55 -12.73 -0.79
#